data_AF-A0A2S5X1Y9-F1
#
_entry.id   AF-A0A2S5X1Y9-F1
#
_cell.length_a   1.000
_cell.length_b   1.000
_cell.length_c   1.000
_cell.angle_alpha   90.00
_cell.angle_beta   90.00
_cell.angle_gamma   90.00
#
_symmetry.space_group_name_H-M   'P 1'
#
loop_
_entity.id
_entity.type
_entity.pdbx_description
1 polymer ?
#
loop_
_entity_poly.entity_id
_entity_poly.type
_entity_poly.pdbx_seq_one_letter_code
_entity_poly.pdbx_strand_id
1 'polypeptide(L)'
;MIGVDASAAQTRRQLAWKLDSTIETAIELSSRLPKLHHVIVVLDNHALPSRLVLRCADQAAHRIHEQVAREHGDYVVVTFLAVTDAIDPTMLAERLHDRIVQAPAADVATALSWDEVEHGSIAQAAINDYL
;
A
#
# COMPACT_ATOMS: atom_id res chain seq x y z
N MET A 1 -4.89 8.74 -1.20
CA MET A 1 -5.32 7.33 -1.26
C MET A 1 -5.56 6.94 -2.71
N ILE A 2 -5.14 5.75 -3.12
CA ILE A 2 -5.32 5.21 -4.46
C ILE A 2 -6.04 3.86 -4.33
N GLY A 3 -7.17 3.69 -5.02
CA GLY A 3 -7.84 2.39 -5.13
C GLY A 3 -7.41 1.66 -6.40
N VAL A 4 -7.03 0.39 -6.28
CA VAL A 4 -6.55 -0.43 -7.40
C VAL A 4 -7.38 -1.71 -7.48
N ASP A 5 -8.26 -1.75 -8.46
CA ASP A 5 -8.86 -3.01 -8.91
C ASP A 5 -7.85 -3.75 -9.80
N ALA A 6 -7.29 -4.83 -9.27
CA ALA A 6 -6.43 -5.75 -9.99
C ALA A 6 -7.05 -7.15 -10.13
N SER A 7 -8.37 -7.29 -9.94
CA SER A 7 -9.10 -8.58 -10.02
C SER A 7 -8.90 -9.29 -11.36
N ALA A 8 -8.76 -8.53 -12.46
CA ALA A 8 -8.52 -9.06 -13.80
C ALA A 8 -7.09 -9.60 -14.01
N ALA A 9 -6.14 -9.31 -13.12
CA ALA A 9 -4.77 -9.80 -13.23
C ALA A 9 -4.68 -11.24 -12.71
N GLN A 10 -4.57 -12.19 -13.64
CA GLN A 10 -4.48 -13.63 -13.35
C GLN A 10 -3.05 -14.17 -13.33
N THR A 11 -2.06 -13.32 -13.64
CA THR A 11 -0.65 -13.69 -13.63
C THR A 11 0.19 -12.64 -12.90
N ARG A 12 1.34 -13.06 -12.37
CA ARG A 12 2.33 -12.14 -11.77
C ARG A 12 2.71 -10.99 -12.70
N ARG A 13 2.84 -11.25 -14.01
CA ARG A 13 3.20 -10.23 -15.00
C ARG A 13 2.10 -9.18 -15.15
N GLN A 14 0.84 -9.61 -15.22
CA GLN A 14 -0.30 -8.69 -15.31
C GLN A 14 -0.43 -7.86 -14.03
N LEU A 15 -0.23 -8.47 -12.87
CA LEU A 15 -0.23 -7.76 -11.59
C LEU A 15 0.91 -6.72 -11.55
N ALA A 16 2.12 -7.10 -11.95
CA ALA A 16 3.26 -6.19 -12.00
C ALA A 16 2.98 -4.98 -12.90
N TRP A 17 2.42 -5.18 -14.09
CA TRP A 17 2.02 -4.07 -14.98
C TRP A 17 0.98 -3.14 -14.34
N LYS A 18 0.00 -3.70 -13.62
CA LYS A 18 -1.00 -2.90 -12.91
C LYS A 18 -0.33 -2.06 -11.81
N LEU A 19 0.59 -2.66 -11.07
CA LEU A 19 1.34 -1.97 -10.02
C LEU A 19 2.29 -0.91 -10.60
N ASP A 20 2.94 -1.15 -11.74
CA ASP A 20 3.80 -0.16 -12.40
C ASP A 20 3.03 1.15 -12.67
N SER A 21 1.81 1.06 -13.21
CA SER A 21 0.96 2.25 -13.41
C SER A 21 0.57 2.95 -12.11
N THR A 22 0.43 2.18 -11.02
CA THR A 22 0.13 2.72 -9.67
C THR A 22 1.36 3.43 -9.10
N ILE A 23 2.55 2.88 -9.32
CA ILE A 23 3.83 3.45 -8.90
C ILE A 23 4.04 4.80 -9.59
N GLU A 24 3.86 4.87 -10.90
CA GLU A 24 3.96 6.11 -11.67
C GLU A 24 2.99 7.18 -11.13
N THR A 25 1.73 6.79 -10.89
CA THR A 25 0.72 7.70 -10.32
C THR A 25 1.11 8.21 -8.94
N ALA A 26 1.61 7.35 -8.06
CA ALA A 26 2.01 7.73 -6.72
C ALA A 26 3.21 8.69 -6.70
N ILE A 27 4.20 8.46 -7.57
CA ILE A 27 5.36 9.34 -7.75
C ILE A 27 4.90 10.71 -8.28
N GLU A 28 4.06 10.73 -9.32
CA GLU A 28 3.52 11.99 -9.87
C GLU A 28 2.77 12.79 -8.80
N LEU A 29 1.90 12.15 -8.02
CA LEU A 29 1.17 12.81 -6.94
C LEU A 29 2.11 13.39 -5.88
N SER A 30 3.17 12.65 -5.53
CA SER A 30 4.18 13.11 -4.55
C SER A 30 4.91 14.35 -5.06
N SER A 31 5.24 14.41 -6.36
CA SER A 31 5.86 15.59 -6.97
C SER A 31 4.96 16.83 -6.95
N ARG A 32 3.64 16.62 -7.07
CA ARG A 32 2.64 17.70 -7.17
C ARG A 32 2.14 18.18 -5.82
N LEU A 33 2.33 17.38 -4.77
CA LEU A 33 1.81 17.64 -3.42
C LEU A 33 2.97 17.59 -2.41
N PRO A 34 3.72 18.69 -2.21
CA PRO A 34 4.91 18.72 -1.34
C PRO A 34 4.63 18.48 0.16
N LYS A 35 3.36 18.34 0.55
CA LYS A 35 2.92 18.02 1.92
C LYS A 35 2.35 16.61 2.03
N LEU A 36 2.53 15.79 1.00
CA LEU A 36 2.03 14.42 0.96
C LEU A 36 2.97 13.52 1.76
N HIS A 37 2.59 13.19 3.00
CA HIS A 37 3.37 12.32 3.86
C HIS A 37 2.97 10.84 3.77
N HIS A 38 1.77 10.54 3.29
CA HIS A 38 1.24 9.17 3.21
C HIS A 38 0.65 8.87 1.83
N VAL A 39 1.08 7.75 1.25
CA VAL A 39 0.43 7.11 0.10
C VAL A 39 -0.11 5.77 0.56
N ILE A 40 -1.44 5.67 0.61
CA ILE A 40 -2.12 4.40 0.89
C ILE A 40 -2.76 3.90 -0.39
N VAL A 41 -2.41 2.66 -0.75
CA VAL A 41 -2.95 1.93 -1.89
C VAL A 41 -3.82 0.79 -1.39
N VAL A 42 -5.09 0.78 -1.76
CA VAL A 42 -6.01 -0.32 -1.47
C VAL A 42 -6.08 -1.19 -2.73
N LEU A 43 -5.65 -2.45 -2.62
CA LEU A 43 -5.45 -3.36 -3.76
C LEU A 43 -6.36 -4.57 -3.65
N ASP A 44 -7.27 -4.75 -4.61
CA ASP A 44 -8.08 -5.96 -4.75
C ASP A 44 -7.46 -6.90 -5.79
N ASN A 45 -7.12 -8.11 -5.36
CA ASN A 45 -6.80 -9.23 -6.25
C ASN A 45 -7.09 -10.56 -5.55
N HIS A 46 -8.21 -11.18 -5.88
CA HIS A 46 -8.59 -12.53 -5.45
C HIS A 46 -8.14 -13.64 -6.42
N ALA A 47 -7.61 -13.28 -7.60
CA ALA A 47 -7.23 -14.24 -8.65
C ALA A 47 -5.87 -14.92 -8.40
N LEU A 48 -4.99 -14.29 -7.63
CA LEU A 48 -3.64 -14.76 -7.34
C LEU A 48 -3.49 -15.15 -5.86
N PRO A 49 -2.51 -16.02 -5.52
CA PRO A 49 -2.21 -16.32 -4.12
C PRO A 49 -1.84 -15.04 -3.35
N SER A 50 -2.45 -14.85 -2.17
CA SER A 50 -2.25 -13.66 -1.31
C SER A 50 -0.77 -13.34 -1.09
N ARG A 51 0.04 -14.36 -0.77
CA ARG A 51 1.49 -14.20 -0.58
C ARG A 51 2.22 -13.62 -1.79
N LEU A 52 1.78 -13.95 -3.01
CA LEU A 52 2.35 -13.40 -4.24
C LEU A 52 1.91 -11.94 -4.43
N VAL A 53 0.64 -11.64 -4.17
CA VAL A 53 0.08 -10.29 -4.23
C VAL A 53 0.82 -9.37 -3.25
N LEU A 54 0.92 -9.77 -1.97
CA LEU A 54 1.63 -9.04 -0.93
C LEU A 54 3.09 -8.79 -1.30
N ARG A 55 3.82 -9.81 -1.79
CA ARG A 55 5.21 -9.62 -2.22
C ARG A 55 5.35 -8.61 -3.36
N CYS A 56 4.43 -8.62 -4.32
CA CYS A 56 4.44 -7.66 -5.43
C CYS A 56 4.08 -6.25 -4.95
N ALA A 57 3.11 -6.13 -4.07
CA ALA A 57 2.70 -4.87 -3.44
C ALA A 57 3.82 -4.28 -2.58
N ASP A 58 4.54 -5.12 -1.83
CA ASP A 58 5.67 -4.70 -0.99
C ASP A 58 6.83 -4.15 -1.84
N GLN A 59 7.16 -4.83 -2.95
CA GLN A 59 8.13 -4.31 -3.92
C GLN A 59 7.70 -2.97 -4.52
N ALA A 60 6.40 -2.80 -4.81
CA ALA A 60 5.86 -1.54 -5.31
C ALA A 60 5.93 -0.42 -4.25
N ALA A 61 5.63 -0.74 -2.99
CA ALA A 61 5.71 0.20 -1.87
C ALA A 61 7.12 0.76 -1.71
N HIS A 62 8.12 -0.12 -1.66
CA HIS A 62 9.53 0.25 -1.56
C HIS A 62 9.99 1.08 -2.75
N ARG A 63 9.56 0.70 -3.97
CA ARG A 63 9.92 1.45 -5.18
C ARG A 63 9.38 2.89 -5.16
N ILE A 64 8.14 3.09 -4.74
CA ILE A 64 7.56 4.43 -4.59
C ILE A 64 8.36 5.22 -3.56
N HIS A 65 8.57 4.65 -2.37
CA HIS A 65 9.30 5.30 -1.28
C HIS A 65 10.71 5.74 -1.72
N GLU A 66 11.50 4.81 -2.28
CA GLU A 66 12.87 5.07 -2.72
C GLU A 66 12.95 6.10 -3.85
N GLN A 67 12.00 6.05 -4.79
CA GLN A 67 12.02 6.95 -5.94
C GLN A 67 11.62 8.37 -5.54
N VAL A 68 10.62 8.52 -4.68
CA VAL A 68 10.25 9.83 -4.10
C VAL A 68 11.40 10.41 -3.28
N ALA A 69 12.04 9.60 -2.41
CA ALA A 69 13.21 10.02 -1.64
C ALA A 69 14.36 10.50 -2.51
N ARG A 70 14.62 9.79 -3.61
CA ARG A 70 15.69 10.13 -4.55
C ARG A 70 15.39 11.39 -5.36
N GLU A 71 14.17 11.57 -5.82
CA GLU A 71 13.81 12.64 -6.76
C GLU A 71 13.43 13.96 -6.07
N HIS A 72 12.91 13.89 -4.84
CA HIS A 72 12.34 15.05 -4.15
C HIS A 72 13.06 15.41 -2.85
N GLY A 73 13.99 14.57 -2.37
CA GLY A 73 14.72 14.81 -1.11
C GLY A 73 13.83 14.76 0.13
N ASP A 74 12.63 14.19 0.00
CA ASP A 74 11.64 14.00 1.06
C ASP A 74 11.15 12.56 1.03
N TYR A 75 10.62 12.06 2.13
CA TYR A 75 10.13 10.69 2.22
C TYR A 75 8.61 10.66 2.32
N VAL A 76 8.02 9.63 1.70
CA VAL A 76 6.61 9.31 1.82
C VAL A 76 6.48 7.95 2.47
N VAL A 77 5.54 7.83 3.41
CA VAL A 77 5.14 6.55 3.98
C VAL A 77 4.21 5.88 2.98
N VAL A 78 4.58 4.69 2.51
CA VAL A 78 3.80 3.93 1.54
C VAL A 78 3.22 2.68 2.20
N THR A 79 1.90 2.55 2.15
CA THR A 79 1.20 1.38 2.66
C THR A 79 0.33 0.80 1.57
N PHE A 80 0.59 -0.45 1.19
CA PHE A 80 -0.34 -1.25 0.42
C PHE A 80 -1.21 -2.07 1.36
N LEU A 81 -2.51 -2.05 1.13
CA LEU A 81 -3.47 -2.89 1.83
C LEU A 81 -4.15 -3.80 0.81
N ALA A 82 -3.77 -5.08 0.81
CA ALA A 82 -4.39 -6.10 -0.02
C ALA A 82 -5.71 -6.52 0.62
N VAL A 83 -6.80 -6.21 -0.07
CA VAL A 83 -8.16 -6.44 0.39
C VAL A 83 -8.72 -7.74 -0.18
N THR A 84 -9.55 -8.43 0.60
CA THR A 84 -10.32 -9.61 0.20
C THR A 84 -11.79 -9.23 0.01
N ASP A 85 -12.60 -10.14 -0.55
CA ASP A 85 -14.01 -9.87 -0.90
C ASP A 85 -14.91 -9.60 0.33
N ALA A 86 -14.45 -9.91 1.54
CA ALA A 86 -15.22 -9.79 2.78
C ALA A 86 -14.63 -8.69 3.67
N ILE A 87 -15.04 -7.44 3.42
CA ILE A 87 -14.58 -6.27 4.19
C ILE A 87 -15.78 -5.45 4.64
N ASP A 88 -15.81 -5.10 5.92
CA ASP A 88 -16.67 -4.02 6.43
C ASP A 88 -16.08 -2.67 5.96
N PRO A 89 -16.78 -1.91 5.09
CA PRO A 89 -16.31 -0.63 4.60
C PRO A 89 -16.09 0.40 5.71
N THR A 90 -16.85 0.31 6.80
CA THR A 90 -16.73 1.21 7.96
C THR A 90 -15.42 0.96 8.68
N MET A 91 -15.13 -0.31 8.96
CA MET A 91 -13.87 -0.71 9.59
C MET A 91 -12.66 -0.38 8.71
N LEU A 92 -12.78 -0.58 7.39
CA LEU A 92 -11.73 -0.18 6.45
C LEU A 92 -11.47 1.33 6.52
N ALA A 93 -12.52 2.14 6.50
CA ALA A 93 -12.39 3.59 6.61
C ALA A 93 -11.73 4.03 7.92
N GLU A 94 -12.10 3.39 9.05
CA GLU A 94 -11.48 3.64 10.36
C GLU A 94 -9.99 3.30 10.36
N ARG A 95 -9.60 2.12 9.86
CA ARG A 95 -8.19 1.70 9.79
C ARG A 95 -7.35 2.61 8.89
N LEU A 96 -7.91 3.04 7.77
CA LEU A 96 -7.26 3.98 6.87
C LEU A 96 -7.11 5.35 7.53
N HIS A 97 -8.13 5.83 8.25
CA HIS A 97 -8.07 7.09 8.98
C HIS A 97 -6.98 7.06 10.06
N ASP A 98 -6.96 6.01 10.88
CA ASP A 98 -5.96 5.81 11.94
C ASP A 98 -4.53 5.86 11.37
N ARG A 99 -4.32 5.23 10.20
CA ARG A 99 -3.00 5.25 9.54
C ARG A 99 -2.62 6.63 9.02
N ILE A 100 -3.57 7.41 8.49
CA ILE A 100 -3.31 8.75 7.95
C ILE A 100 -2.94 9.74 9.06
N VAL A 101 -3.56 9.61 10.24
CA VAL A 101 -3.32 10.55 11.36
C VAL A 101 -2.09 10.17 12.19
N GLN A 102 -1.61 8.93 12.07
CA GLN A 102 -0.37 8.51 12.73
C GLN A 102 0.84 9.21 12.14
N ALA A 103 1.74 9.66 13.02
CA ALA A 103 3.03 10.17 12.59
C ALA A 103 3.80 9.06 11.85
N PRO A 104 4.58 9.41 10.81
CA PRO A 104 5.47 8.46 10.14
C PRO A 104 6.32 7.69 11.16
N ALA A 105 6.19 6.37 11.18
CA ALA A 105 6.99 5.47 12.02
C ALA A 105 8.12 4.84 11.19
N ALA A 106 8.84 3.86 11.76
CA ALA A 106 9.96 3.19 11.08
C ALA A 106 9.55 2.39 9.82
N ASP A 107 8.25 2.09 9.66
CA ASP A 107 7.66 1.36 8.55
C ASP A 107 7.35 2.29 7.36
N VAL A 108 8.41 2.74 6.68
CA VAL A 108 8.31 3.70 5.57
C VAL A 108 7.70 3.13 4.29
N ALA A 109 7.74 1.81 4.12
CA ALA A 109 7.14 1.08 3.00
C ALA A 109 6.72 -0.31 3.45
N THR A 110 5.46 -0.68 3.25
CA THR A 110 4.94 -2.00 3.65
C THR A 110 3.73 -2.42 2.81
N ALA A 111 3.51 -3.73 2.67
CA ALA A 111 2.27 -4.31 2.18
C ALA A 111 1.69 -5.27 3.21
N LEU A 112 0.41 -5.05 3.54
CA LEU A 112 -0.32 -5.81 4.53
C LEU A 112 -1.59 -6.39 3.90
N SER A 113 -2.02 -7.54 4.38
CA SER A 113 -3.33 -8.10 4.07
C SER A 113 -4.40 -7.52 4.99
N TRP A 114 -5.65 -7.56 4.54
CA TRP A 114 -6.79 -7.20 5.38
C TRP A 114 -6.83 -8.02 6.67
N ASP A 115 -6.57 -9.32 6.60
CA ASP A 115 -6.61 -10.24 7.74
C ASP A 115 -5.64 -9.81 8.87
N GLU A 116 -4.48 -9.22 8.50
CA GLU A 116 -3.48 -8.71 9.46
C GLU A 116 -3.94 -7.42 10.17
N VAL A 117 -4.80 -6.63 9.54
CA VAL A 117 -5.26 -5.33 10.05
C VAL A 117 -6.70 -5.34 10.54
N GLU A 118 -7.43 -6.45 10.35
CA GLU A 118 -8.80 -6.61 10.82
C GLU A 118 -8.86 -6.44 12.35
N HIS A 119 -7.96 -7.13 13.04
CA HIS A 119 -7.93 -7.22 14.51
C HIS A 119 -7.05 -6.17 15.19
N GLY A 120 -6.43 -5.24 14.45
CA GLY A 120 -5.47 -4.27 14.99
C GLY A 120 -5.24 -3.07 14.08
N SER A 121 -4.40 -2.12 14.50
CA SER A 121 -4.05 -0.99 13.62
C SER A 121 -3.06 -1.39 12.54
N ILE A 122 -3.07 -0.66 11.41
CA ILE A 122 -2.12 -0.84 10.31
C ILE A 122 -0.66 -0.73 10.82
N ALA A 123 -0.36 0.22 11.70
CA ALA A 123 0.99 0.35 12.26
C ALA A 123 1.41 -0.84 13.14
N GLN A 124 0.48 -1.43 13.91
CA GLN A 124 0.79 -2.64 14.70
C GLN A 124 1.09 -3.83 13.79
N ALA A 125 0.33 -4.01 12.71
CA ALA A 125 0.58 -5.06 11.73
C ALA A 125 1.93 -4.86 11.02
N ALA A 126 2.26 -3.62 10.63
CA ALA A 126 3.54 -3.29 10.00
C ALA A 126 4.77 -3.60 10.86
N ILE A 127 4.67 -3.45 12.20
CA ILE A 127 5.77 -3.80 13.12
C ILE A 127 5.97 -5.32 13.21
N ASN A 128 4.90 -6.10 13.14
CA ASN A 128 4.96 -7.55 13.27
C ASN A 128 5.58 -8.25 12.06
N ASP A 129 5.49 -7.65 10.87
CA ASP A 129 6.05 -8.23 9.63
C ASP A 129 7.61 -8.17 9.60
N TYR A 130 8.21 -7.39 10.50
CA TYR A 130 9.67 -7.28 10.67
C TYR A 130 10.26 -8.12 11.82
N LEU A 131 9.44 -8.87 12.57
CA LEU A 131 9.86 -9.73 13.69
C LEU A 131 9.85 -11.22 13.30
#